data_AF-A0A7C1G9C9-F1
#
_entry.id   AF-A0A7C1G9C9-F1
#
_cell.length_a   1.000
_cell.length_b   1.000
_cell.length_c   1.000
_cell.angle_alpha   90.00
_cell.angle_beta   90.00
_cell.angle_gamma   90.00
#
_symmetry.space_group_name_H-M   'P 1'
#
loop_
_entity.id
_entity.type
_entity.pdbx_description
1 polymer ?
#
loop_
_entity_poly.entity_id
_entity_poly.type
_entity_poly.pdbx_seq_one_letter_code
_entity_poly.pdbx_strand_id
1 'polypeptide(L)'
;MLFAGLNLHGKWGISSEDVIIVKKLLIFGNEQQEPPPIIFLPTVAHDTRENPSLTRIYIAKYSSALDYLAVSRPFSFSLEEVLAMAKRLREKFPETKIVASMAPSKLSELKALSSNFSNLVDAYEVDLGLMGLLHQYPRSFQAYAVDMLEEFVSIAPKTVLAKVTPNIPFSRDLLELLVETGINGVIFSPHPIYTIGRDLFRLHSPLLSIVYASLWAGLIAGLEVSTAFISDRAPTLLTEHDIENAYDLLLYDTALVFKTEIVPSNKIGPLPLKWTNIAPGMVPAVDIEKEPFCQHVCPLQAFKQENSTMLHTSIVTANKNCDNCGLCLSLCETARLIRELSPED
;
A
#
# COMPACT_ATOMS: atom_id res chain seq x y z
N MET A 1 19.44 -5.55 12.78
CA MET A 1 18.75 -4.43 13.43
C MET A 1 17.56 -4.97 14.21
N LEU A 2 17.22 -4.40 15.36
CA LEU A 2 15.98 -4.73 16.07
C LEU A 2 14.95 -3.63 15.83
N PHE A 3 13.73 -4.00 15.44
CA PHE A 3 12.58 -3.10 15.33
C PHE A 3 11.37 -3.79 15.95
N ALA A 4 10.77 -3.20 17.00
CA ALA A 4 9.60 -3.74 17.69
C ALA A 4 9.75 -5.22 18.12
N GLY A 5 10.96 -5.62 18.53
CA GLY A 5 11.29 -7.02 18.88
C GLY A 5 11.59 -7.94 17.69
N LEU A 6 11.47 -7.45 16.45
CA LEU A 6 11.78 -8.19 15.22
C LEU A 6 13.22 -7.95 14.77
N ASN A 7 13.94 -9.04 14.51
CA ASN A 7 15.27 -8.98 13.92
C ASN A 7 15.17 -8.78 12.41
N LEU A 8 15.67 -7.63 11.93
CA LEU A 8 15.68 -7.22 10.52
C LEU A 8 17.12 -7.15 9.99
N HIS A 9 17.33 -7.55 8.73
CA HIS A 9 18.61 -7.42 8.04
C HIS A 9 18.86 -6.02 7.45
N GLY A 10 17.90 -5.10 7.50
CA GLY A 10 18.05 -3.73 7.03
C GLY A 10 17.02 -2.77 7.62
N LYS A 11 17.27 -1.46 7.45
CA LYS A 11 16.42 -0.37 7.95
C LYS A 11 15.29 0.03 6.99
N TRP A 12 14.76 -0.91 6.22
CA TRP A 12 13.72 -0.61 5.25
C TRP A 12 12.69 -1.74 5.09
N GLY A 13 11.55 -1.42 4.50
CA GLY A 13 10.51 -2.40 4.18
C GLY A 13 9.47 -1.89 3.19
N ILE A 14 8.43 -2.70 2.98
CA ILE A 14 7.25 -2.35 2.17
C ILE A 14 6.07 -2.09 3.10
N SER A 15 5.36 -0.99 2.89
CA SER A 15 4.20 -0.62 3.73
C SER A 15 2.93 -1.38 3.34
N SER A 16 1.94 -1.42 4.24
CA SER A 16 0.60 -1.99 4.02
C SER A 16 -0.23 -1.19 3.01
N GLU A 17 0.33 -0.10 2.50
CA GLU A 17 -0.31 0.85 1.61
C GLU A 17 0.07 0.64 0.15
N ASP A 18 1.02 -0.28 -0.07
CA ASP A 18 1.33 -0.83 -1.37
C ASP A 18 0.12 -1.52 -2.02
N VAL A 19 -0.04 -1.26 -3.31
CA VAL A 19 -1.06 -1.90 -4.16
C VAL A 19 -0.46 -2.59 -5.39
N ILE A 20 0.87 -2.57 -5.57
CA ILE A 20 1.56 -3.07 -6.77
C ILE A 20 2.78 -3.94 -6.43
N ILE A 21 3.68 -3.44 -5.58
CA ILE A 21 5.05 -3.92 -5.41
C ILE A 21 5.09 -5.36 -4.88
N VAL A 22 4.26 -5.71 -3.90
CA VAL A 22 4.21 -7.06 -3.33
C VAL A 22 3.83 -8.10 -4.39
N LYS A 23 2.82 -7.81 -5.23
CA LYS A 23 2.44 -8.70 -6.34
C LYS A 23 3.59 -8.84 -7.36
N LYS A 24 4.26 -7.73 -7.69
CA LYS A 24 5.43 -7.74 -8.59
C LYS A 24 6.58 -8.59 -8.01
N LEU A 25 6.90 -8.46 -6.73
CA LEU A 25 7.92 -9.26 -6.05
C LEU A 25 7.58 -10.76 -6.04
N LEU A 26 6.33 -11.11 -5.79
CA LEU A 26 5.87 -12.50 -5.82
C LEU A 26 6.02 -13.14 -7.20
N ILE A 27 5.84 -12.36 -8.28
CA ILE A 27 5.94 -12.84 -9.66
C ILE A 27 7.39 -12.83 -10.17
N PHE A 28 8.13 -11.73 -9.98
CA PHE A 28 9.44 -11.53 -10.60
C PHE A 28 10.63 -11.52 -9.65
N GLY A 29 10.42 -11.44 -8.34
CA GLY A 29 11.51 -11.46 -7.37
C GLY A 29 12.23 -12.81 -7.44
N ASN A 30 13.37 -12.88 -8.09
CA ASN A 30 14.24 -14.08 -8.09
C ASN A 30 15.44 -13.83 -7.18
N GLU A 31 16.20 -14.90 -6.90
CA GLU A 31 17.33 -15.01 -5.95
C GLU A 31 18.45 -13.93 -6.05
N GLN A 32 18.41 -13.04 -7.04
CA GLN A 32 19.40 -11.97 -7.25
C GLN A 32 19.01 -10.61 -6.64
N GLN A 33 17.77 -10.42 -6.17
CA GLN A 33 17.39 -9.23 -5.40
C GLN A 33 17.24 -9.60 -3.93
N GLU A 34 17.98 -8.90 -3.06
CA GLU A 34 17.77 -9.02 -1.62
C GLU A 34 16.31 -8.68 -1.30
N PRO A 35 15.56 -9.60 -0.67
CA PRO A 35 14.18 -9.33 -0.32
C PRO A 35 14.12 -8.22 0.74
N PRO A 36 13.01 -7.46 0.80
CA PRO A 36 12.80 -6.48 1.85
C PRO A 36 12.96 -7.12 3.24
N PRO A 37 13.63 -6.45 4.20
CA PRO A 37 13.69 -6.90 5.59
C PRO A 37 12.34 -7.15 6.23
N ILE A 38 11.35 -6.34 5.86
CA ILE A 38 9.99 -6.45 6.38
C ILE A 38 8.97 -6.03 5.32
N ILE A 39 7.86 -6.77 5.24
CA ILE A 39 6.73 -6.51 4.35
C ILE A 39 5.47 -6.45 5.19
N PHE A 40 4.79 -5.31 5.11
CA PHE A 40 3.45 -5.13 5.65
C PHE A 40 2.45 -5.50 4.55
N LEU A 41 1.59 -6.47 4.85
CA LEU A 41 0.55 -6.91 3.94
C LEU A 41 -0.51 -5.83 3.78
N PRO A 42 -1.22 -5.77 2.62
CA PRO A 42 -2.32 -4.83 2.44
C PRO A 42 -3.36 -4.92 3.56
N THR A 43 -3.84 -3.76 4.02
CA THR A 43 -4.80 -3.69 5.13
C THR A 43 -6.13 -4.37 4.80
N VAL A 44 -6.62 -5.22 5.70
CA VAL A 44 -7.91 -5.93 5.59
C VAL A 44 -8.87 -5.55 6.71
N ALA A 45 -10.17 -5.70 6.45
CA ALA A 45 -11.26 -5.55 7.42
C ALA A 45 -12.48 -6.38 6.97
N HIS A 46 -13.26 -6.94 7.90
CA HIS A 46 -14.40 -7.82 7.59
C HIS A 46 -15.55 -7.09 6.87
N ASP A 47 -15.81 -5.83 7.23
CA ASP A 47 -16.99 -5.09 6.77
C ASP A 47 -16.75 -4.24 5.50
N THR A 48 -15.65 -4.49 4.77
CA THR A 48 -15.33 -3.72 3.58
C THR A 48 -15.96 -4.32 2.33
N ARG A 49 -16.66 -3.49 1.54
CA ARG A 49 -17.18 -3.89 0.22
C ARG A 49 -16.02 -3.89 -0.77
N GLU A 50 -15.24 -4.94 -0.71
CA GLU A 50 -14.21 -5.23 -1.69
C GLU A 50 -14.86 -5.31 -3.07
N ASN A 51 -14.23 -4.67 -4.06
CA ASN A 51 -14.66 -4.81 -5.44
C ASN A 51 -13.44 -5.02 -6.32
N PRO A 52 -13.11 -6.28 -6.67
CA PRO A 52 -11.92 -6.59 -7.47
C PRO A 52 -12.00 -6.02 -8.89
N SER A 53 -13.18 -5.60 -9.35
CA SER A 53 -13.35 -4.96 -10.65
C SER A 53 -12.88 -3.51 -10.69
N LEU A 54 -12.74 -2.80 -9.56
CA LEU A 54 -12.23 -1.41 -9.62
C LEU A 54 -10.71 -1.36 -9.59
N THR A 55 -10.16 -0.37 -10.29
CA THR A 55 -8.74 -0.02 -10.26
C THR A 55 -8.27 0.33 -8.85
N ARG A 56 -6.96 0.19 -8.59
CA ARG A 56 -6.35 0.29 -7.26
C ARG A 56 -5.42 1.49 -7.10
N ILE A 57 -4.92 2.05 -8.20
CA ILE A 57 -4.06 3.22 -8.21
C ILE A 57 -4.44 4.17 -9.35
N TYR A 58 -4.23 5.47 -9.13
CA TYR A 58 -4.33 6.49 -10.15
C TYR A 58 -3.25 7.56 -9.93
N ILE A 59 -2.48 7.88 -10.97
CA ILE A 59 -1.49 8.96 -10.94
C ILE A 59 -2.11 10.24 -11.51
N ALA A 60 -2.38 11.21 -10.65
CA ALA A 60 -2.98 12.49 -11.02
C ALA A 60 -1.94 13.50 -11.51
N LYS A 61 -0.76 13.51 -10.90
CA LYS A 61 0.36 14.36 -11.32
C LYS A 61 1.65 13.58 -11.27
N TYR A 62 2.51 13.76 -12.26
CA TYR A 62 3.88 13.31 -12.22
C TYR A 62 4.78 14.22 -13.06
N SER A 63 5.69 14.93 -12.39
CA SER A 63 6.79 15.67 -13.03
C SER A 63 8.12 14.93 -12.83
N SER A 64 8.31 14.34 -11.64
CA SER A 64 9.47 13.53 -11.28
C SER A 64 9.15 12.66 -10.06
N ALA A 65 10.05 11.76 -9.67
CA ALA A 65 9.90 10.98 -8.44
C ALA A 65 9.91 11.84 -7.16
N LEU A 66 10.32 13.12 -7.23
CA LEU A 66 10.23 14.10 -6.15
C LEU A 66 8.98 14.99 -6.24
N ASP A 67 8.23 14.93 -7.34
CA ASP A 67 7.03 15.74 -7.59
C ASP A 67 5.96 14.90 -8.27
N TYR A 68 5.19 14.19 -7.44
CA TYR A 68 4.03 13.43 -7.87
C TYR A 68 2.84 13.60 -6.93
N LEU A 69 1.66 13.30 -7.47
CA LEU A 69 0.43 13.12 -6.75
C LEU A 69 -0.25 11.85 -7.25
N ALA A 70 -0.35 10.86 -6.37
CA ALA A 70 -1.02 9.60 -6.66
C ALA A 70 -2.12 9.36 -5.62
N VAL A 71 -3.12 8.59 -6.01
CA VAL A 71 -4.11 8.05 -5.08
C VAL A 71 -4.16 6.54 -5.20
N SER A 72 -4.20 5.86 -4.05
CA SER A 72 -4.45 4.42 -3.98
C SER A 72 -5.78 4.14 -3.31
N ARG A 73 -6.32 2.95 -3.57
CA ARG A 73 -7.57 2.47 -3.01
C ARG A 73 -7.30 1.61 -1.77
N PRO A 74 -7.67 2.06 -0.56
CA PRO A 74 -7.70 1.20 0.62
C PRO A 74 -8.60 -0.02 0.40
N PHE A 75 -8.32 -1.13 1.10
CA PHE A 75 -9.11 -2.37 1.00
C PHE A 75 -9.27 -2.88 -0.44
N SER A 76 -8.19 -2.74 -1.22
CA SER A 76 -8.18 -3.10 -2.64
C SER A 76 -7.98 -4.60 -2.89
N PHE A 77 -7.74 -5.39 -1.85
CA PHE A 77 -7.51 -6.82 -1.89
C PHE A 77 -8.42 -7.53 -0.90
N SER A 78 -8.81 -8.76 -1.24
CA SER A 78 -9.58 -9.58 -0.30
C SER A 78 -8.73 -10.18 0.79
N LEU A 79 -9.36 -10.53 1.92
CA LEU A 79 -8.72 -11.33 2.96
C LEU A 79 -8.09 -12.60 2.39
N GLU A 80 -8.78 -13.28 1.47
CA GLU A 80 -8.30 -14.50 0.82
C GLU A 80 -7.07 -14.23 -0.06
N GLU A 81 -7.08 -13.14 -0.84
CA GLU A 81 -5.92 -12.71 -1.62
C GLU A 81 -4.73 -12.39 -0.71
N VAL A 82 -4.95 -11.68 0.41
CA VAL A 82 -3.90 -11.29 1.34
C VAL A 82 -3.32 -12.51 2.07
N LEU A 83 -4.15 -13.48 2.48
CA LEU A 83 -3.68 -14.75 3.05
C LEU A 83 -2.85 -15.55 2.04
N ALA A 84 -3.29 -15.59 0.78
CA ALA A 84 -2.53 -16.24 -0.29
C ALA A 84 -1.18 -15.54 -0.54
N MET A 85 -1.14 -14.20 -0.49
CA MET A 85 0.10 -13.43 -0.56
C MET A 85 1.03 -13.75 0.62
N ALA A 86 0.50 -13.77 1.85
CA ALA A 86 1.28 -14.08 3.05
C ALA A 86 1.94 -15.47 2.96
N LYS A 87 1.18 -16.48 2.53
CA LYS A 87 1.69 -17.85 2.34
C LYS A 87 2.81 -17.89 1.31
N ARG A 88 2.59 -17.29 0.13
CA ARG A 88 3.60 -17.26 -0.94
C ARG A 88 4.84 -16.47 -0.56
N LEU A 89 4.70 -15.36 0.18
CA LEU A 89 5.83 -14.59 0.68
C LEU A 89 6.65 -15.42 1.67
N ARG A 90 6.00 -16.13 2.59
CA ARG A 90 6.70 -17.00 3.55
C ARG A 90 7.47 -18.12 2.86
N GLU A 91 6.88 -18.74 1.84
CA GLU A 91 7.52 -19.78 1.05
C GLU A 91 8.72 -19.25 0.25
N LYS A 92 8.59 -18.04 -0.31
CA LYS A 92 9.60 -17.47 -1.22
C LYS A 92 10.71 -16.72 -0.50
N PHE A 93 10.41 -16.07 0.62
CA PHE A 93 11.32 -15.21 1.38
C PHE A 93 11.23 -15.55 2.88
N PRO A 94 11.76 -16.71 3.33
CA PRO A 94 11.56 -17.21 4.69
C PRO A 94 12.12 -16.28 5.77
N GLU A 95 13.21 -15.56 5.46
CA GLU A 95 13.88 -14.63 6.37
C GLU A 95 13.17 -13.26 6.49
N THR A 96 12.37 -12.87 5.50
CA THR A 96 11.65 -11.59 5.52
C THR A 96 10.57 -11.62 6.59
N LYS A 97 10.51 -10.55 7.39
CA LYS A 97 9.42 -10.37 8.36
C LYS A 97 8.13 -9.97 7.65
N ILE A 98 7.03 -10.61 7.99
CA ILE A 98 5.72 -10.35 7.39
C ILE A 98 4.80 -9.79 8.48
N VAL A 99 4.12 -8.68 8.22
CA VAL A 99 3.18 -8.06 9.17
C VAL A 99 1.79 -8.06 8.57
N ALA A 100 0.78 -8.56 9.28
CA ALA A 100 -0.61 -8.43 8.87
C ALA A 100 -1.17 -7.08 9.30
N SER A 101 -1.62 -6.27 8.34
CA SER A 101 -2.29 -4.99 8.60
C SER A 101 -3.81 -5.15 8.65
N MET A 102 -4.45 -4.61 9.68
CA MET A 102 -5.87 -4.77 9.94
C MET A 102 -6.51 -3.45 10.37
N ALA A 103 -7.73 -3.18 9.91
CA ALA A 103 -8.54 -2.02 10.33
C ALA A 103 -9.88 -2.51 10.92
N PRO A 104 -9.87 -3.13 12.12
CA PRO A 104 -11.03 -3.82 12.67
C PRO A 104 -12.10 -2.86 13.20
N SER A 105 -13.36 -3.29 13.20
CA SER A 105 -14.48 -2.52 13.78
C SER A 105 -14.78 -2.77 15.24
N LYS A 106 -14.14 -3.79 15.81
CA LYS A 106 -14.32 -4.27 17.17
C LYS A 106 -13.23 -5.28 17.48
N LEU A 107 -12.96 -5.47 18.77
CA LEU A 107 -11.94 -6.41 19.20
C LEU A 107 -12.22 -7.85 18.73
N SER A 108 -13.48 -8.31 18.69
CA SER A 108 -13.80 -9.67 18.24
C SER A 108 -13.43 -9.92 16.77
N GLU A 109 -13.55 -8.90 15.92
CA GLU A 109 -13.08 -8.94 14.54
C GLU A 109 -11.55 -8.96 14.50
N LEU A 110 -10.88 -8.10 15.27
CA LEU A 110 -9.42 -8.09 15.35
C LEU A 110 -8.86 -9.47 15.74
N LYS A 111 -9.47 -10.13 16.74
CA LYS A 111 -9.11 -11.50 17.15
C LYS A 111 -9.34 -12.53 16.03
N ALA A 112 -10.43 -12.40 15.29
CA ALA A 112 -10.75 -13.31 14.19
C ALA A 112 -9.73 -13.16 13.04
N LEU A 113 -9.45 -11.91 12.64
CA LEU A 113 -8.46 -11.61 11.60
C LEU A 113 -7.06 -12.07 12.03
N SER A 114 -6.61 -11.77 13.25
CA SER A 114 -5.30 -12.19 13.74
C SER A 114 -5.15 -13.71 13.76
N SER A 115 -6.23 -14.43 14.09
CA SER A 115 -6.24 -15.90 14.09
C SER A 115 -6.00 -16.49 12.70
N ASN A 116 -6.57 -15.87 11.65
CA ASN A 116 -6.36 -16.28 10.25
C ASN A 116 -4.89 -16.14 9.81
N PHE A 117 -4.15 -15.17 10.37
CA PHE A 117 -2.74 -14.92 10.05
C PHE A 117 -1.74 -15.61 10.98
N SER A 118 -2.21 -16.28 12.04
CA SER A 118 -1.40 -16.72 13.19
C SER A 118 -0.18 -17.58 12.85
N ASN A 119 -0.16 -18.33 11.74
CA ASN A 119 1.01 -19.13 11.33
C ASN A 119 1.76 -18.57 10.11
N LEU A 120 1.36 -17.41 9.60
CA LEU A 120 1.88 -16.84 8.35
C LEU A 120 2.74 -15.59 8.58
N VAL A 121 2.44 -14.82 9.62
CA VAL A 121 3.07 -13.51 9.87
C VAL A 121 4.01 -13.52 11.09
N ASP A 122 4.75 -12.45 11.33
CA ASP A 122 5.62 -12.26 12.50
C ASP A 122 5.06 -11.22 13.47
N ALA A 123 4.19 -10.32 12.99
CA ALA A 123 3.56 -9.27 13.79
C ALA A 123 2.19 -8.86 13.21
N TYR A 124 1.48 -8.02 13.97
CA TYR A 124 0.23 -7.41 13.60
C TYR A 124 0.36 -5.88 13.59
N GLU A 125 -0.20 -5.23 12.57
CA GLU A 125 -0.40 -3.78 12.50
C GLU A 125 -1.89 -3.49 12.62
N VAL A 126 -2.28 -2.58 13.52
CA VAL A 126 -3.64 -2.04 13.61
C VAL A 126 -3.65 -0.64 12.99
N ASP A 127 -4.34 -0.48 11.86
CA ASP A 127 -4.50 0.79 11.15
C ASP A 127 -5.61 1.62 11.77
N LEU A 128 -5.23 2.51 12.68
CA LEU A 128 -6.17 3.38 13.38
C LEU A 128 -6.78 4.42 12.45
N GLY A 129 -6.10 4.79 11.36
CA GLY A 129 -6.57 5.79 10.40
C GLY A 129 -7.79 5.27 9.64
N LEU A 130 -7.64 4.09 9.04
CA LEU A 130 -8.74 3.41 8.35
C LEU A 130 -9.85 2.98 9.32
N MET A 131 -9.50 2.49 10.51
CA MET A 131 -10.48 2.17 11.55
C MET A 131 -11.36 3.39 11.86
N GLY A 132 -10.75 4.55 12.11
CA GLY A 132 -11.49 5.78 12.40
C GLY A 132 -12.44 6.20 11.28
N LEU A 133 -12.01 6.07 10.03
CA LEU A 133 -12.86 6.37 8.88
C LEU A 133 -14.04 5.40 8.71
N LEU A 134 -13.82 4.09 8.89
CA LEU A 134 -14.90 3.09 8.84
C LEU A 134 -15.99 3.37 9.89
N HIS A 135 -15.62 3.98 11.01
CA HIS A 135 -16.53 4.33 12.11
C HIS A 135 -16.92 5.80 12.18
N GLN A 136 -16.54 6.60 11.19
CA GLN A 136 -16.85 8.04 11.13
C GLN A 136 -16.37 8.84 12.36
N TYR A 137 -15.23 8.45 12.94
CA TYR A 137 -14.63 9.10 14.11
C TYR A 137 -15.64 9.45 15.21
N PRO A 138 -16.15 8.45 15.96
CA PRO A 138 -17.01 8.74 17.11
C PRO A 138 -16.29 9.68 18.08
N ARG A 139 -17.05 10.48 18.85
CA ARG A 139 -16.49 11.48 19.80
C ARG A 139 -15.45 10.90 20.77
N SER A 140 -15.47 9.59 21.01
CA SER A 140 -14.57 8.85 21.89
C SER A 140 -13.63 7.89 21.13
N PHE A 141 -13.35 8.14 19.84
CA PHE A 141 -12.55 7.25 19.00
C PHE A 141 -11.17 6.95 19.60
N GLN A 142 -10.49 7.96 20.14
CA GLN A 142 -9.15 7.79 20.74
C GLN A 142 -9.19 6.83 21.93
N ALA A 143 -10.13 7.03 22.88
CA ALA A 143 -10.30 6.13 24.03
C ALA A 143 -10.63 4.71 23.57
N TYR A 144 -11.55 4.57 22.61
CA TYR A 144 -11.89 3.28 22.03
C TYR A 144 -10.69 2.58 21.36
N ALA A 145 -9.85 3.34 20.64
CA ALA A 145 -8.66 2.79 20.00
C ALA A 145 -7.62 2.32 21.03
N VAL A 146 -7.43 3.09 22.10
CA VAL A 146 -6.53 2.75 23.22
C VAL A 146 -7.04 1.48 23.92
N ASP A 147 -8.31 1.44 24.33
CA ASP A 147 -8.90 0.27 25.01
C ASP A 147 -8.80 -1.00 24.13
N MET A 148 -9.09 -0.88 22.83
CA MET A 148 -8.97 -2.01 21.90
C MET A 148 -7.54 -2.50 21.78
N LEU A 149 -6.58 -1.58 21.67
CA LEU A 149 -5.17 -1.91 21.56
C LEU A 149 -4.64 -2.56 22.83
N GLU A 150 -4.95 -2.01 24.00
CA GLU A 150 -4.58 -2.57 25.30
C GLU A 150 -5.12 -4.00 25.46
N GLU A 151 -6.41 -4.20 25.20
CA GLU A 151 -7.01 -5.53 25.26
C GLU A 151 -6.39 -6.48 24.23
N PHE A 152 -6.09 -6.02 23.01
CA PHE A 152 -5.49 -6.86 21.98
C PHE A 152 -4.03 -7.22 22.30
N VAL A 153 -3.21 -6.27 22.75
CA VAL A 153 -1.83 -6.51 23.18
C VAL A 153 -1.78 -7.57 24.28
N SER A 154 -2.72 -7.53 25.23
CA SER A 154 -2.77 -8.48 26.36
C SER A 154 -3.00 -9.95 25.94
N ILE A 155 -3.56 -10.18 24.75
CA ILE A 155 -3.92 -11.52 24.25
C ILE A 155 -3.19 -11.92 22.97
N ALA A 156 -2.57 -10.97 22.27
CA ALA A 156 -1.95 -11.22 20.98
C ALA A 156 -0.71 -12.11 21.15
N PRO A 157 -0.58 -13.20 20.39
CA PRO A 157 0.57 -14.10 20.51
C PRO A 157 1.86 -13.53 19.89
N LYS A 158 1.80 -12.33 19.31
CA LYS A 158 2.87 -11.70 18.54
C LYS A 158 2.89 -10.21 18.78
N THR A 159 4.00 -9.59 18.39
CA THR A 159 4.19 -8.15 18.35
C THR A 159 2.99 -7.42 17.73
N VAL A 160 2.54 -6.36 18.39
CA VAL A 160 1.47 -5.47 17.91
C VAL A 160 2.04 -4.08 17.66
N LEU A 161 1.69 -3.53 16.50
CA LEU A 161 2.08 -2.21 16.03
C LEU A 161 0.82 -1.38 15.81
N ALA A 162 0.87 -0.09 16.12
CA ALA A 162 -0.20 0.84 15.80
C ALA A 162 0.20 1.74 14.62
N LYS A 163 -0.63 1.82 13.58
CA LYS A 163 -0.42 2.76 12.48
C LYS A 163 -1.34 3.96 12.62
N VAL A 164 -0.74 5.15 12.52
CA VAL A 164 -1.41 6.45 12.60
C VAL A 164 -1.28 7.20 11.28
N THR A 165 -2.28 8.01 10.99
CA THR A 165 -2.41 8.81 9.76
C THR A 165 -2.81 10.24 10.13
N PRO A 166 -2.73 11.21 9.20
CA PRO A 166 -3.18 12.58 9.46
C PRO A 166 -4.68 12.71 9.75
N ASN A 167 -5.47 11.66 9.51
CA ASN A 167 -6.89 11.66 9.79
C ASN A 167 -7.24 11.54 11.27
N ILE A 168 -6.29 11.13 12.10
CA ILE A 168 -6.46 11.10 13.55
C ILE A 168 -5.90 12.39 14.11
N PRO A 169 -6.61 13.11 15.00
CA PRO A 169 -6.03 14.22 15.75
C PRO A 169 -4.87 13.66 16.60
N PHE A 170 -3.66 13.83 16.10
CA PHE A 170 -2.48 13.20 16.67
C PHE A 170 -1.76 14.21 17.56
N SER A 171 -1.66 13.87 18.85
CA SER A 171 -1.00 14.66 19.89
C SER A 171 0.02 13.80 20.62
N ARG A 172 0.90 14.46 21.39
CA ARG A 172 1.84 13.77 22.27
C ARG A 172 1.10 12.91 23.30
N ASP A 173 0.03 13.44 23.91
CA ASP A 173 -0.78 12.70 24.89
C ASP A 173 -1.37 11.41 24.30
N LEU A 174 -1.91 11.47 23.08
CA LEU A 174 -2.42 10.27 22.41
C LEU A 174 -1.29 9.27 22.16
N LEU A 175 -0.11 9.74 21.77
CA LEU A 175 1.03 8.90 21.48
C LEU A 175 1.57 8.21 22.75
N GLU A 176 1.63 8.93 23.87
CA GLU A 176 1.97 8.36 25.18
C GLU A 176 0.93 7.31 25.60
N LEU A 177 -0.37 7.59 25.46
CA LEU A 177 -1.43 6.61 25.72
C LEU A 177 -1.30 5.36 24.83
N LEU A 178 -0.99 5.53 23.54
CA LEU A 178 -0.76 4.40 22.64
C LEU A 178 0.43 3.55 23.13
N VAL A 179 1.53 4.17 23.55
CA VAL A 179 2.69 3.45 24.11
C VAL A 179 2.34 2.71 25.40
N GLU A 180 1.55 3.33 26.28
CA GLU A 180 1.09 2.73 27.54
C GLU A 180 0.24 1.45 27.33
N THR A 181 -0.41 1.29 26.17
CA THR A 181 -1.10 0.04 25.81
C THR A 181 -0.17 -1.17 25.68
N GLY A 182 1.15 -0.95 25.59
CA GLY A 182 2.15 -2.01 25.43
C GLY A 182 2.45 -2.43 23.99
N ILE A 183 1.99 -1.65 22.99
CA ILE A 183 2.44 -1.84 21.60
C ILE A 183 3.96 -1.74 21.50
N ASN A 184 4.53 -2.46 20.54
CA ASN A 184 5.99 -2.50 20.37
C ASN A 184 6.50 -1.50 19.32
N GLY A 185 5.59 -0.89 18.56
CA GLY A 185 5.96 0.08 17.54
C GLY A 185 4.80 0.94 17.06
N VAL A 186 5.13 2.15 16.61
CA VAL A 186 4.21 3.09 15.98
C VAL A 186 4.65 3.36 14.55
N ILE A 187 3.69 3.28 13.62
CA ILE A 187 3.91 3.48 12.20
C ILE A 187 3.21 4.76 11.78
N PHE A 188 3.99 5.66 11.20
CA PHE A 188 3.57 6.98 10.78
C PHE A 188 3.36 6.98 9.28
N SER A 189 2.10 7.01 8.85
CA SER A 189 1.72 7.10 7.44
C SER A 189 1.40 8.56 7.12
N PRO A 190 2.14 9.25 6.24
CA PRO A 190 1.91 10.66 5.93
C PRO A 190 0.68 10.87 5.02
N HIS A 191 -0.08 9.82 4.75
CA HIS A 191 -1.10 9.80 3.70
C HIS A 191 -2.49 10.12 4.24
N PRO A 192 -3.06 11.30 3.92
CA PRO A 192 -4.46 11.58 4.21
C PRO A 192 -5.36 10.63 3.42
N ILE A 193 -6.41 10.17 4.09
CA ILE A 193 -7.44 9.30 3.53
C ILE A 193 -8.75 10.09 3.50
N TYR A 194 -9.47 10.02 2.38
CA TYR A 194 -10.74 10.74 2.23
C TYR A 194 -11.78 9.88 1.52
N THR A 195 -13.03 10.30 1.63
CA THR A 195 -14.17 9.62 1.01
C THR A 195 -14.86 10.53 0.01
N ILE A 196 -15.25 9.96 -1.14
CA ILE A 196 -16.20 10.58 -2.08
C ILE A 196 -17.33 9.58 -2.30
N GLY A 197 -18.52 9.92 -1.81
CA GLY A 197 -19.63 8.98 -1.77
C GLY A 197 -19.29 7.76 -0.90
N ARG A 198 -19.15 6.59 -1.54
CA ARG A 198 -18.76 5.33 -0.87
C ARG A 198 -17.32 4.91 -1.17
N ASP A 199 -16.62 5.63 -2.04
CA ASP A 199 -15.26 5.30 -2.43
C ASP A 199 -14.27 5.93 -1.45
N LEU A 200 -13.29 5.13 -1.02
CA LEU A 200 -12.14 5.55 -0.23
C LEU A 200 -10.94 5.83 -1.13
N PHE A 201 -10.20 6.87 -0.79
CA PHE A 201 -8.99 7.29 -1.49
C PHE A 201 -7.91 7.59 -0.46
N ARG A 202 -6.70 7.15 -0.71
CA ARG A 202 -5.51 7.47 0.07
C ARG A 202 -4.55 8.27 -0.80
N LEU A 203 -4.09 9.43 -0.34
CA LEU A 203 -3.27 10.35 -1.10
C LEU A 203 -1.78 10.16 -0.81
N HIS A 204 -0.98 10.08 -1.87
CA HIS A 204 0.48 9.86 -1.85
C HIS A 204 1.16 11.05 -2.52
N SER A 205 2.13 11.66 -1.84
CA SER A 205 2.96 12.75 -2.36
C SER A 205 4.26 12.95 -1.56
N PRO A 206 5.42 13.11 -2.23
CA PRO A 206 6.69 13.43 -1.58
C PRO A 206 6.62 14.67 -0.67
N LEU A 207 5.83 15.67 -1.05
CA LEU A 207 5.65 16.88 -0.25
C LEU A 207 4.92 16.60 1.06
N LEU A 208 3.87 15.76 1.03
CA LEU A 208 3.15 15.36 2.24
C LEU A 208 4.08 14.57 3.16
N SER A 209 4.88 13.67 2.58
CA SER A 209 5.87 12.89 3.30
C SER A 209 6.88 13.79 4.04
N ILE A 210 7.46 14.80 3.38
CA ILE A 210 8.38 15.75 4.03
C ILE A 210 7.69 16.53 5.17
N VAL A 211 6.48 17.03 4.91
CA VAL A 211 5.72 17.84 5.89
C VAL A 211 5.39 17.00 7.13
N TYR A 212 4.79 15.82 6.97
CA TYR A 212 4.39 14.98 8.10
C TYR A 212 5.59 14.34 8.80
N ALA A 213 6.65 13.97 8.09
CA ALA A 213 7.89 13.51 8.70
C ALA A 213 8.43 14.58 9.67
N SER A 214 8.42 15.85 9.25
CA SER A 214 8.85 16.99 10.08
C SER A 214 7.95 17.22 11.29
N LEU A 215 6.62 17.19 11.09
CA LEU A 215 5.65 17.38 12.17
C LEU A 215 5.77 16.31 13.25
N TRP A 216 5.95 15.04 12.85
CA TRP A 216 5.99 13.91 13.78
C TRP A 216 7.38 13.62 14.33
N ALA A 217 8.47 14.02 13.66
CA ALA A 217 9.82 13.90 14.20
C ALA A 217 9.95 14.58 15.58
N GLY A 218 9.28 15.72 15.78
CA GLY A 218 9.24 16.40 17.07
C GLY A 218 8.43 15.66 18.14
N LEU A 219 7.44 14.85 17.75
CA LEU A 219 6.60 14.07 18.68
C LEU A 219 7.26 12.75 19.08
N ILE A 220 8.08 12.16 18.20
CA ILE A 220 8.77 10.90 18.50
C ILE A 220 10.03 11.07 19.34
N ALA A 221 10.54 12.31 19.46
CA ALA A 221 11.71 12.61 20.26
C ALA A 221 11.46 12.24 21.73
N GLY A 222 12.14 11.20 22.22
CA GLY A 222 12.04 10.72 23.59
C GLY A 222 10.97 9.65 23.83
N LEU A 223 10.35 9.11 22.79
CA LEU A 223 9.51 7.91 22.94
C LEU A 223 10.37 6.66 23.10
N GLU A 224 10.02 5.83 24.07
CA GLU A 224 10.66 4.53 24.32
C GLU A 224 9.97 3.39 23.54
N VAL A 225 9.60 3.64 22.28
CA VAL A 225 8.96 2.67 21.38
C VAL A 225 9.57 2.74 19.99
N SER A 226 9.62 1.61 19.26
CA SER A 226 10.13 1.63 17.89
C SER A 226 9.23 2.46 16.97
N THR A 227 9.81 3.25 16.09
CA THR A 227 9.07 4.12 15.17
C THR A 227 9.38 3.80 13.72
N ALA A 228 8.35 3.71 12.88
CA ALA A 228 8.52 3.57 11.44
C ALA A 228 7.79 4.69 10.71
N PHE A 229 8.31 5.11 9.56
CA PHE A 229 7.69 6.12 8.72
C PHE A 229 7.51 5.60 7.29
N ILE A 230 6.33 5.83 6.70
CA ILE A 230 6.07 5.53 5.30
C ILE A 230 6.55 6.71 4.46
N SER A 231 7.54 6.49 3.58
CA SER A 231 8.10 7.54 2.74
C SER A 231 7.64 7.44 1.30
N ASP A 232 7.15 8.56 0.77
CA ASP A 232 6.89 8.76 -0.66
C ASP A 232 8.17 9.10 -1.46
N ARG A 233 9.33 9.16 -0.80
CA ARG A 233 10.64 9.39 -1.43
C ARG A 233 11.42 8.10 -1.43
N ALA A 234 11.68 7.53 -2.61
CA ALA A 234 12.43 6.28 -2.73
C ALA A 234 13.82 6.38 -2.07
N PRO A 235 14.42 5.26 -1.60
CA PRO A 235 15.68 5.28 -0.85
C PRO A 235 16.83 6.04 -1.54
N THR A 236 16.89 5.97 -2.87
CA THR A 236 17.94 6.62 -3.68
C THR A 236 17.81 8.14 -3.76
N LEU A 237 16.69 8.68 -3.30
CA LEU A 237 16.40 10.12 -3.27
C LEU A 237 16.60 10.73 -1.88
N LEU A 238 16.85 9.89 -0.87
CA LEU A 238 17.11 10.31 0.50
C LEU A 238 18.61 10.50 0.71
N THR A 239 18.94 11.57 1.40
CA THR A 239 20.26 11.93 1.92
C THR A 239 20.31 11.67 3.41
N GLU A 240 21.49 11.61 4.01
CA GLU A 240 21.66 11.37 5.45
C GLU A 240 20.98 12.43 6.34
N HIS A 241 20.78 13.65 5.83
CA HIS A 241 20.19 14.77 6.57
C HIS A 241 18.66 14.87 6.42
N ASP A 242 18.03 14.01 5.63
CA ASP A 242 16.58 14.00 5.49
C ASP A 242 15.91 13.57 6.80
N ILE A 243 14.82 14.27 7.14
CA ILE A 243 14.11 14.13 8.42
C ILE A 243 13.48 12.75 8.60
N GLU A 244 13.16 12.06 7.51
CA GLU A 244 12.68 10.68 7.49
C GLU A 244 13.69 9.72 8.15
N ASN A 245 15.00 10.03 8.12
CA ASN A 245 15.99 9.21 8.81
C ASN A 245 15.96 9.34 10.34
N ALA A 246 15.11 10.22 10.90
CA ALA A 246 14.88 10.30 12.34
C ALA A 246 14.10 9.09 12.90
N TYR A 247 13.42 8.32 12.04
CA TYR A 247 12.64 7.14 12.42
C TYR A 247 13.51 5.88 12.37
N ASP A 248 13.18 4.87 13.18
CA ASP A 248 13.96 3.63 13.23
C ASP A 248 13.90 2.84 11.93
N LEU A 249 12.75 2.87 11.24
CA LEU A 249 12.49 2.08 10.05
C LEU A 249 11.79 2.92 8.97
N LEU A 250 12.23 2.80 7.71
CA LEU A 250 11.54 3.40 6.57
C LEU A 250 10.75 2.37 5.77
N LEU A 251 9.46 2.63 5.56
CA LEU A 251 8.59 1.81 4.75
C LEU A 251 8.29 2.53 3.43
N TYR A 252 8.18 1.77 2.35
CA TYR A 252 7.91 2.33 1.02
C TYR A 252 6.72 1.64 0.35
N ASP A 253 6.02 2.36 -0.50
CA ASP A 253 4.86 1.90 -1.28
C ASP A 253 4.91 2.44 -2.72
N THR A 254 4.06 3.42 -3.03
CA THR A 254 3.93 4.10 -4.32
C THR A 254 5.25 4.72 -4.76
N ALA A 255 6.11 5.15 -3.82
CA ALA A 255 7.46 5.64 -4.11
C ALA A 255 8.29 4.67 -4.96
N LEU A 256 8.13 3.36 -4.75
CA LEU A 256 8.88 2.33 -5.49
C LEU A 256 8.32 2.10 -6.90
N VAL A 257 7.07 2.48 -7.17
CA VAL A 257 6.48 2.42 -8.52
C VAL A 257 7.31 3.28 -9.46
N PHE A 258 7.63 4.51 -9.08
CA PHE A 258 8.40 5.45 -9.91
C PHE A 258 9.88 5.08 -10.07
N LYS A 259 10.41 4.20 -9.20
CA LYS A 259 11.75 3.63 -9.36
C LYS A 259 11.77 2.50 -10.38
N THR A 260 10.67 1.75 -10.50
CA THR A 260 10.68 0.47 -11.21
C THR A 260 9.82 0.43 -12.46
N GLU A 261 8.97 1.45 -12.68
CA GLU A 261 8.11 1.59 -13.85
C GLU A 261 8.49 2.81 -14.68
N ILE A 262 8.21 2.74 -15.98
CA ILE A 262 8.36 3.90 -16.88
C ILE A 262 7.14 4.80 -16.71
N VAL A 263 7.36 6.04 -16.26
CA VAL A 263 6.30 7.03 -16.08
C VAL A 263 6.60 8.25 -16.96
N PRO A 264 5.66 8.68 -17.81
CA PRO A 264 5.86 9.84 -18.67
C PRO A 264 5.99 11.11 -17.84
N SER A 265 7.00 11.93 -18.16
CA SER A 265 7.19 13.24 -17.54
C SER A 265 6.02 14.18 -17.88
N ASN A 266 5.68 15.08 -16.95
CA ASN A 266 4.66 16.12 -17.10
C ASN A 266 3.22 15.61 -17.24
N LYS A 267 2.91 14.46 -16.61
CA LYS A 267 1.53 14.01 -16.49
C LYS A 267 0.77 14.96 -15.57
N ILE A 268 -0.36 15.47 -16.05
CA ILE A 268 -1.31 16.25 -15.26
C ILE A 268 -2.72 15.77 -15.59
N GLY A 269 -3.48 15.42 -14.57
CA GLY A 269 -4.87 14.98 -14.65
C GLY A 269 -5.63 15.35 -13.38
N PRO A 270 -6.97 15.36 -13.44
CA PRO A 270 -7.78 15.60 -12.25
C PRO A 270 -7.65 14.44 -11.27
N LEU A 271 -7.82 14.73 -9.97
CA LEU A 271 -8.04 13.66 -9.00
C LEU A 271 -9.33 12.89 -9.35
N PRO A 272 -9.33 11.55 -9.27
CA PRO A 272 -10.51 10.77 -9.58
C PRO A 272 -11.57 10.99 -8.50
N LEU A 273 -12.83 11.16 -8.95
CA LEU A 273 -13.99 11.23 -8.05
C LEU A 273 -14.61 9.86 -7.76
N LYS A 274 -14.21 8.84 -8.52
CA LYS A 274 -14.63 7.43 -8.41
C LYS A 274 -13.55 6.53 -8.99
N TRP A 275 -13.48 5.29 -8.54
CA TRP A 275 -12.57 4.30 -9.14
C TRP A 275 -13.09 3.81 -10.49
N THR A 276 -12.17 3.55 -11.42
CA THR A 276 -12.53 3.01 -12.73
C THR A 276 -12.93 1.56 -12.58
N ASN A 277 -14.12 1.19 -13.07
CA ASN A 277 -14.62 -0.18 -13.07
C ASN A 277 -14.18 -0.91 -14.35
N ILE A 278 -13.48 -2.03 -14.19
CA ILE A 278 -13.08 -2.97 -15.25
C ILE A 278 -14.03 -4.16 -15.15
N ALA A 279 -15.11 -4.09 -15.93
CA ALA A 279 -16.14 -5.12 -15.94
C ALA A 279 -15.59 -6.49 -16.39
N PRO A 280 -16.21 -7.61 -15.97
CA PRO A 280 -15.83 -8.94 -16.45
C PRO A 280 -15.75 -9.00 -17.99
N GLY A 281 -14.65 -9.56 -18.51
CA GLY A 281 -14.39 -9.65 -19.95
C GLY A 281 -13.81 -8.38 -20.60
N MET A 282 -13.63 -7.30 -19.85
CA MET A 282 -12.90 -6.12 -20.31
C MET A 282 -11.41 -6.23 -19.94
N VAL A 283 -10.54 -5.84 -20.87
CA VAL A 283 -9.09 -5.74 -20.66
C VAL A 283 -8.58 -4.36 -21.08
N PRO A 284 -7.54 -3.83 -20.40
CA PRO A 284 -6.84 -2.65 -20.89
C PRO A 284 -6.19 -2.90 -22.26
N ALA A 285 -6.23 -1.90 -23.13
CA ALA A 285 -5.52 -1.87 -24.40
C ALA A 285 -4.87 -0.50 -24.62
N VAL A 286 -3.71 -0.47 -25.27
CA VAL A 286 -2.91 0.74 -25.51
C VAL A 286 -2.47 0.81 -26.97
N ASP A 287 -2.36 2.02 -27.52
CA ASP A 287 -1.88 2.28 -28.89
C ASP A 287 -0.37 2.55 -28.84
N ILE A 288 0.44 1.52 -29.05
CA ILE A 288 1.90 1.57 -28.87
C ILE A 288 2.62 2.31 -30.01
N GLU A 289 1.93 2.62 -31.12
CA GLU A 289 2.50 3.48 -32.16
C GLU A 289 2.47 4.95 -31.73
N LYS A 290 1.39 5.37 -31.06
CA LYS A 290 1.26 6.73 -30.51
C LYS A 290 1.99 6.92 -29.20
N GLU A 291 1.94 5.93 -28.31
CA GLU A 291 2.61 5.97 -27.01
C GLU A 291 3.42 4.68 -26.77
N PRO A 292 4.62 4.52 -27.40
CA PRO A 292 5.41 3.30 -27.29
C PRO A 292 5.78 2.90 -25.86
N PHE A 293 5.95 3.87 -24.96
CA PHE A 293 6.27 3.61 -23.56
C PHE A 293 5.16 2.84 -22.82
N CYS A 294 3.91 2.93 -23.27
CA CYS A 294 2.75 2.33 -22.61
C CYS A 294 2.80 0.81 -22.52
N GLN A 295 3.54 0.15 -23.42
CA GLN A 295 3.77 -1.29 -23.34
C GLN A 295 4.54 -1.71 -22.07
N HIS A 296 5.28 -0.77 -21.46
CA HIS A 296 6.11 -1.02 -20.27
C HIS A 296 5.51 -0.47 -18.97
N VAL A 297 4.34 0.17 -19.02
CA VAL A 297 3.71 0.78 -17.84
C VAL A 297 3.09 -0.26 -16.90
N CYS A 298 2.70 -1.43 -17.42
CA CYS A 298 2.11 -2.46 -16.58
C CYS A 298 3.19 -3.11 -15.69
N PRO A 299 3.05 -3.07 -14.35
CA PRO A 299 4.05 -3.65 -13.43
C PRO A 299 4.24 -5.16 -13.62
N LEU A 300 3.22 -5.82 -14.18
CA LEU A 300 3.19 -7.25 -14.47
C LEU A 300 3.53 -7.59 -15.93
N GLN A 301 4.01 -6.61 -16.70
CA GLN A 301 4.45 -6.75 -18.10
C GLN A 301 3.39 -7.44 -18.97
N ALA A 302 2.12 -7.04 -18.82
CA ALA A 302 0.99 -7.71 -19.45
C ALA A 302 0.79 -7.32 -20.94
N PHE A 303 1.39 -6.23 -21.42
CA PHE A 303 1.30 -5.76 -22.81
C PHE A 303 2.41 -6.34 -23.68
N LYS A 304 2.47 -7.66 -23.84
CA LYS A 304 3.40 -8.29 -24.79
C LYS A 304 2.75 -8.41 -26.15
N GLN A 305 3.46 -8.01 -27.21
CA GLN A 305 3.15 -8.47 -28.57
C GLN A 305 3.41 -9.98 -28.61
N GLU A 306 2.39 -10.80 -28.37
CA GLU A 306 2.42 -12.16 -28.89
C GLU A 306 2.36 -12.09 -30.41
N ASN A 307 3.11 -12.96 -31.10
CA ASN A 307 3.31 -12.97 -32.54
C ASN A 307 1.98 -12.79 -33.30
N SER A 308 1.62 -11.53 -33.57
CA SER A 308 0.48 -11.15 -34.40
C SER A 308 0.87 -11.40 -35.84
N THR A 309 0.76 -12.65 -36.27
CA THR A 309 0.89 -13.01 -37.69
C THR A 309 -0.34 -12.65 -38.51
N MET A 310 -1.34 -11.93 -37.96
CA MET A 310 -2.62 -11.73 -38.64
C MET A 310 -3.24 -10.33 -38.60
N LEU A 311 -2.73 -9.34 -37.85
CA LEU A 311 -3.16 -7.95 -38.02
C LEU A 311 -2.06 -6.96 -37.60
N HIS A 312 -1.64 -6.11 -38.53
CA HIS A 312 -0.84 -4.91 -38.26
C HIS A 312 -1.68 -3.87 -37.52
N THR A 313 -2.08 -4.16 -36.28
CA THR A 313 -2.74 -3.18 -35.41
C THR A 313 -1.74 -2.66 -34.39
N SER A 314 -1.62 -1.33 -34.28
CA SER A 314 -0.82 -0.66 -33.25
C SER A 314 -1.37 -0.83 -31.83
N ILE A 315 -2.54 -1.45 -31.70
CA ILE A 315 -3.21 -1.70 -30.43
C ILE A 315 -2.73 -3.02 -29.83
N VAL A 316 -2.21 -2.97 -28.61
CA VAL A 316 -1.82 -4.14 -27.81
C VAL A 316 -2.74 -4.27 -26.61
N THR A 317 -3.26 -5.47 -26.38
CA THR A 317 -4.15 -5.80 -25.26
C THR A 317 -3.36 -6.39 -24.10
N ALA A 318 -3.82 -6.15 -22.88
CA ALA A 318 -3.21 -6.73 -21.70
C ALA A 318 -3.60 -8.22 -21.59
N ASN A 319 -2.62 -9.10 -21.44
CA ASN A 319 -2.85 -10.52 -21.24
C ASN A 319 -3.30 -10.86 -19.80
N LYS A 320 -3.48 -12.16 -19.53
CA LYS A 320 -3.91 -12.70 -18.22
C LYS A 320 -3.01 -12.36 -17.03
N ASN A 321 -1.81 -11.84 -17.24
CA ASN A 321 -0.96 -11.38 -16.13
C ASN A 321 -1.40 -10.03 -15.59
N CYS A 322 -2.27 -9.30 -16.30
CA CYS A 322 -2.81 -8.03 -15.82
C CYS A 322 -3.70 -8.26 -14.58
N ASP A 323 -3.37 -7.57 -13.50
CA ASP A 323 -4.11 -7.63 -12.24
C ASP A 323 -5.01 -6.41 -12.04
N ASN A 324 -5.33 -5.69 -13.12
CA ASN A 324 -6.27 -4.56 -13.12
C ASN A 324 -5.91 -3.44 -12.13
N CYS A 325 -4.62 -3.19 -11.86
CA CYS A 325 -4.21 -2.11 -10.96
C CYS A 325 -4.64 -0.70 -11.41
N GLY A 326 -4.77 -0.48 -12.73
CA GLY A 326 -5.20 0.81 -13.30
C GLY A 326 -4.08 1.79 -13.64
N LEU A 327 -2.81 1.42 -13.41
CA LEU A 327 -1.67 2.31 -13.65
C LEU A 327 -1.62 2.81 -15.10
N CYS A 328 -1.77 1.91 -16.08
CA CYS A 328 -1.81 2.25 -17.50
C CYS A 328 -2.98 3.18 -17.87
N LEU A 329 -4.18 2.95 -17.32
CA LEU A 329 -5.35 3.80 -17.52
C LEU A 329 -5.14 5.22 -16.97
N SER A 330 -4.30 5.37 -15.95
CA SER A 330 -3.96 6.69 -15.40
C SER A 330 -2.87 7.39 -16.21
N LEU A 331 -1.85 6.67 -16.66
CA LEU A 331 -0.65 7.27 -17.26
C LEU A 331 -0.77 7.48 -18.78
N CYS A 332 -1.34 6.53 -19.50
CA CYS A 332 -1.37 6.53 -20.96
C CYS A 332 -2.63 7.21 -21.51
N GLU A 333 -2.48 8.16 -22.41
CA GLU A 333 -3.60 8.87 -23.02
C GLU A 333 -4.43 7.99 -23.96
N THR A 334 -3.79 6.99 -24.56
CA THR A 334 -4.38 6.01 -25.48
C THR A 334 -5.02 4.83 -24.77
N ALA A 335 -4.80 4.66 -23.46
CA ALA A 335 -5.30 3.49 -22.74
C ALA A 335 -6.83 3.47 -22.67
N ARG A 336 -7.44 2.38 -23.13
CA ARG A 336 -8.90 2.16 -23.10
C ARG A 336 -9.20 0.76 -22.59
N LEU A 337 -10.42 0.56 -22.11
CA LEU A 337 -10.96 -0.77 -21.82
C LEU A 337 -11.65 -1.29 -23.08
N ILE A 338 -11.30 -2.50 -23.51
CA ILE A 338 -11.93 -3.17 -24.64
C ILE A 338 -12.42 -4.55 -24.23
N ARG A 339 -13.42 -5.06 -24.95
CA ARG A 339 -13.85 -6.45 -24.82
C ARG A 339 -13.23 -7.24 -25.96
N GLU A 340 -12.48 -8.28 -25.62
CA GLU A 340 -12.02 -9.24 -26.61
C GLU A 340 -13.20 -10.16 -26.96
N LEU A 341 -13.61 -10.18 -28.21
CA LEU A 341 -14.63 -11.10 -28.70
C LEU A 341 -13.90 -12.29 -29.29
N SER A 342 -13.92 -13.41 -28.58
CA SER A 342 -13.43 -14.67 -29.13
C SER A 342 -14.52 -15.26 -30.05
N PRO A 343 -14.18 -15.89 -31.19
CA PRO A 343 -15.19 -16.48 -32.08
C PRO A 343 -16.02 -17.61 -31.46
N GLU A 344 -15.68 -18.05 -30.24
CA GLU A 344 -16.34 -19.14 -29.53
C GLU A 344 -17.39 -18.66 -28.51
N ASP A 345 -17.63 -17.35 -28.38
CA ASP A 345 -18.64 -16.71 -27.52
C ASP A 345 -19.92 -16.25 -28.25
#